data_AF-A0A2S2C7R1-F1
#
_entry.id   AF-A0A2S2C7R1-F1
#
_cell.length_a   1.000
_cell.length_b   1.000
_cell.length_c   1.000
_cell.angle_alpha   90.00
_cell.angle_beta   90.00
_cell.angle_gamma   90.00
#
_symmetry.space_group_name_H-M   'P 1'
#
loop_
_entity.id
_entity.type
_entity.pdbx_description
1 polymer ?
#
loop_
_entity_poly.entity_id
_entity_poly.type
_entity_poly.pdbx_seq_one_letter_code
_entity_poly.pdbx_strand_id
1 'polypeptide(L)'
;MGKLCGVAGRQDVVAAAFASTKTREVVELARVGRCARCAASPVPVEAVTKVVSRTFTGFDSWKAPAEGGLCTSCAWAYQHPDLRRSMHVVTTRPAMRPMTSADLERILLRPLEPDTAVVVPLRPGRKHILPHARWGGIAVEDTCLPWTTRDVAAVTAMRRLRALGFGARMLTEPAAPYPVLATIAPRRWPAVFADWDRLAPYRQFGQWWELALRATVSASAKGTK
;
A
#
# COMPACT_ATOMS: atom_id res chain seq x y z
N MET A 1 -24.27 12.71 -2.60
CA MET A 1 -23.24 13.71 -2.97
C MET A 1 -22.43 14.09 -1.74
N GLY A 2 -21.35 13.34 -1.46
CA GLY A 2 -20.46 13.63 -0.33
C GLY A 2 -19.45 14.71 -0.73
N LYS A 3 -19.41 15.82 0.01
CA LYS A 3 -18.41 16.88 -0.15
C LYS A 3 -17.01 16.26 -0.03
N LEU A 4 -16.26 16.27 -1.13
CA LEU A 4 -14.81 16.18 -1.12
C LEU A 4 -14.30 17.45 -0.42
N CYS A 5 -14.18 17.39 0.91
CA CYS A 5 -13.51 18.42 1.67
C CYS A 5 -12.03 18.35 1.26
N GLY A 6 -11.64 19.24 0.35
CA GLY A 6 -10.27 19.37 -0.13
C GLY A 6 -9.34 19.59 1.06
N VAL A 7 -8.43 18.65 1.28
CA VAL A 7 -7.33 18.83 2.24
C VAL A 7 -6.29 19.74 1.58
N ALA A 8 -6.61 21.03 1.48
CA ALA A 8 -5.61 22.05 1.25
C ALA A 8 -4.75 22.14 2.52
N GLY A 9 -3.46 21.85 2.43
CA GLY A 9 -2.48 22.09 3.49
C GLY A 9 -1.81 20.87 4.12
N ARG A 10 -2.17 19.63 3.75
CA ARG A 10 -1.42 18.45 4.24
C ARG A 10 -0.22 18.18 3.35
N GLN A 11 0.97 18.11 3.97
CA GLN A 11 2.22 17.71 3.32
C GLN A 11 2.03 16.37 2.58
N ASP A 12 2.61 16.24 1.39
CA ASP A 12 2.56 15.00 0.62
C ASP A 12 3.27 13.83 1.35
N VAL A 13 2.79 12.59 1.21
CA VAL A 13 3.37 11.40 1.87
C VAL A 13 4.86 11.24 1.57
N VAL A 14 5.27 11.49 0.33
CA VAL A 14 6.69 11.41 -0.07
C VAL A 14 7.51 12.46 0.65
N ALA A 15 6.98 13.68 0.78
CA ALA A 15 7.66 14.75 1.50
C ALA A 15 7.76 14.42 3.01
N ALA A 16 6.73 13.85 3.62
CA ALA A 16 6.76 13.42 5.02
C ALA A 16 7.74 12.26 5.25
N ALA A 17 7.80 11.31 4.32
CA ALA A 17 8.77 10.22 4.34
C ALA A 17 10.21 10.74 4.21
N PHE A 18 10.45 11.62 3.24
CA PHE A 18 11.77 12.24 3.03
C PHE A 18 12.24 13.04 4.26
N ALA A 19 11.35 13.79 4.91
CA ALA A 19 11.66 14.56 6.11
C ALA A 19 12.12 13.70 7.30
N SER A 20 11.81 12.40 7.31
CA SER A 20 12.28 11.46 8.35
C SER A 20 13.67 10.88 8.06
N THR A 21 14.25 11.18 6.89
CA THR A 21 15.60 10.73 6.54
C THR A 21 16.65 11.66 7.15
N LYS A 22 17.82 11.13 7.50
CA LYS A 22 18.98 11.92 7.96
C LYS A 22 19.76 12.55 6.80
N THR A 23 19.34 12.31 5.56
CA THR A 23 20.07 12.71 4.36
C THR A 23 19.85 14.19 4.09
N ARG A 24 20.84 15.02 4.42
CA ARG A 24 20.98 16.38 3.89
C ARG A 24 21.94 16.31 2.71
N GLU A 25 21.42 16.05 1.51
CA GLU A 25 22.22 16.25 0.31
C GLU A 25 22.40 17.76 0.07
N VAL A 26 23.65 18.18 -0.10
CA VAL A 26 23.99 19.52 -0.58
C VAL A 26 23.74 19.50 -2.08
N VAL A 27 22.59 20.01 -2.50
CA VAL A 27 22.23 20.07 -3.92
C VAL A 27 22.93 21.28 -4.53
N GLU A 28 23.85 21.01 -5.46
CA GLU A 28 24.49 22.01 -6.34
C GLU A 28 23.41 22.81 -7.08
N LEU A 29 23.58 24.14 -7.19
CA LEU A 29 22.59 25.16 -7.62
C LEU A 29 21.39 24.58 -8.40
N ALA A 30 20.37 24.18 -7.65
CA ALA A 30 19.17 23.63 -8.26
C ALA A 30 18.41 24.72 -9.01
N ARG A 31 18.02 24.42 -10.25
CA ARG A 31 17.00 25.24 -10.95
C ARG A 31 15.77 25.29 -10.06
N VAL A 32 15.18 26.47 -9.87
CA VAL A 32 13.90 26.60 -9.17
C VAL A 32 12.78 26.44 -10.18
N GLY A 33 11.75 25.66 -9.84
CA GLY A 33 10.62 25.41 -10.72
C GLY A 33 9.47 24.70 -10.01
N ARG A 34 8.60 24.09 -10.81
CA ARG A 34 7.48 23.27 -10.35
C ARG A 34 7.83 21.79 -10.47
N CYS A 35 7.63 21.02 -9.41
CA CYS A 35 7.88 19.59 -9.42
C CYS A 35 6.82 18.86 -10.28
N ALA A 36 7.27 18.05 -11.24
CA ALA A 36 6.38 17.31 -12.13
C ALA A 36 5.46 16.34 -11.37
N ARG A 37 5.99 15.59 -10.39
CA ARG A 37 5.21 14.58 -9.66
C ARG A 37 4.23 15.18 -8.66
N CYS A 38 4.67 16.07 -7.76
CA CYS A 38 3.83 16.59 -6.68
C CYS A 38 3.22 17.98 -6.94
N ALA A 39 3.58 18.63 -8.04
CA ALA A 39 3.17 19.99 -8.42
C ALA A 39 3.59 21.10 -7.43
N ALA A 40 4.43 20.79 -6.42
CA ALA A 40 4.97 21.79 -5.50
C ALA A 40 5.80 22.84 -6.25
N SER A 41 5.61 24.09 -5.89
CA SER A 41 6.27 25.26 -6.48
C SER A 41 6.20 26.44 -5.51
N PRO A 42 7.21 27.32 -5.45
CA PRO A 42 8.52 27.18 -6.08
C PRO A 42 9.41 26.23 -5.25
N VAL A 43 10.12 25.31 -5.91
CA VAL A 43 11.05 24.39 -5.25
C VAL A 43 12.29 24.16 -6.10
N PRO A 44 13.46 23.87 -5.48
CA PRO A 44 14.59 23.23 -6.15
C PRO A 44 14.13 22.01 -6.94
N VAL A 45 14.49 21.93 -8.23
CA VAL A 45 14.20 20.79 -9.09
C VAL A 45 15.45 20.24 -9.78
N GLU A 46 15.53 18.91 -9.84
CA GLU A 46 16.48 18.17 -10.66
C GLU A 46 15.80 17.69 -11.94
N ALA A 47 16.52 17.65 -13.05
CA ALA A 47 15.99 17.16 -14.33
C ALA A 47 15.47 15.72 -14.21
N VAL A 48 14.24 15.49 -14.72
CA VAL A 48 13.58 14.17 -14.73
C VAL A 48 14.48 13.06 -15.29
N THR A 49 15.24 13.37 -16.32
CA THR A 49 16.15 12.43 -17.01
C THR A 49 17.32 11.94 -16.15
N LYS A 50 17.65 12.63 -15.05
CA LYS A 50 18.64 12.18 -14.07
C LYS A 50 18.04 11.28 -12.98
N VAL A 51 16.72 11.33 -12.82
CA VAL A 51 16.01 10.64 -11.73
C VAL A 51 15.38 9.33 -12.17
N VAL A 52 14.75 9.31 -13.34
CA VAL A 52 14.06 8.12 -13.90
C VAL A 52 14.63 7.75 -15.26
N SER A 53 14.57 6.46 -15.61
CA SER A 53 15.08 5.97 -16.90
C SER A 53 14.25 6.51 -18.06
N ARG A 54 14.84 6.49 -19.26
CA ARG A 54 14.13 6.82 -20.52
C ARG A 54 12.96 5.88 -20.83
N THR A 55 12.94 4.70 -20.23
CA THR A 55 11.89 3.68 -20.37
C THR A 55 10.84 3.74 -19.26
N PHE A 56 10.90 4.75 -18.38
CA PHE A 56 9.89 4.97 -17.36
C PHE A 56 8.54 5.26 -18.01
N THR A 57 7.48 4.59 -17.53
CA THR A 57 6.13 4.73 -18.07
C THR A 57 5.13 5.29 -17.06
N GLY A 58 5.57 5.60 -15.84
CA GLY A 58 4.69 6.03 -14.74
C GLY A 58 4.31 7.52 -14.75
N PHE A 59 4.52 8.23 -15.86
CA PHE A 59 4.33 9.68 -15.96
C PHE A 59 2.88 10.10 -15.77
N ASP A 60 1.90 9.27 -16.16
CA ASP A 60 0.46 9.58 -16.06
C ASP A 60 -0.03 9.75 -14.62
N SER A 61 0.74 9.27 -13.65
CA SER A 61 0.45 9.43 -12.22
C SER A 61 0.92 10.76 -11.63
N TRP A 62 1.65 11.57 -12.40
CA TRP A 62 2.22 12.83 -11.96
C TRP A 62 1.21 13.97 -12.05
N LYS A 63 1.26 14.92 -11.11
CA LYS A 63 0.31 16.05 -11.06
C LYS A 63 0.58 17.14 -12.09
N ALA A 64 1.81 17.24 -12.60
CA ALA A 64 2.24 18.22 -13.60
C ALA A 64 3.23 17.55 -14.59
N PRO A 65 2.80 16.56 -15.38
CA PRO A 65 3.70 15.72 -16.19
C PRO A 65 4.43 16.49 -17.30
N ALA A 66 3.97 17.68 -17.68
CA ALA A 66 4.64 18.55 -18.64
C ALA A 66 5.91 19.24 -18.07
N GLU A 67 6.10 19.23 -16.75
CA GLU A 67 7.27 19.84 -16.12
C GLU A 67 8.51 18.95 -16.25
N GLY A 68 9.66 19.56 -16.53
CA GLY A 68 10.92 18.83 -16.77
C GLY A 68 11.72 18.46 -15.52
N GLY A 69 11.22 18.76 -14.31
CA GLY A 69 11.99 18.61 -13.08
C GLY A 69 11.22 18.00 -11.90
N LEU A 70 11.95 17.33 -11.01
CA LEU A 70 11.44 16.76 -9.76
C LEU A 70 12.09 17.42 -8.55
N CYS A 71 11.32 17.71 -7.51
CA CYS A 71 11.89 18.22 -6.26
C CYS A 71 12.67 17.13 -5.52
N THR A 72 13.56 17.52 -4.61
CA THR A 72 14.46 16.62 -3.86
C THR A 72 13.74 15.42 -3.25
N SER A 73 12.60 15.65 -2.57
CA SER A 73 11.83 14.54 -1.96
C SER A 73 11.26 13.57 -3.00
N CYS A 74 10.80 14.06 -4.15
CA CYS A 74 10.29 13.21 -5.21
C CYS A 74 11.43 12.48 -5.92
N ALA A 75 12.56 13.14 -6.18
CA ALA A 75 13.74 12.52 -6.75
C ALA A 75 14.25 11.36 -5.88
N TRP A 76 14.41 11.62 -4.57
CA TRP A 76 14.74 10.62 -3.56
C TRP A 76 13.84 9.39 -3.63
N ALA A 77 12.52 9.57 -3.71
CA ALA A 77 11.56 8.47 -3.76
C ALA A 77 11.69 7.57 -5.00
N TYR A 78 12.22 8.09 -6.11
CA TYR A 78 12.50 7.31 -7.30
C TYR A 78 13.89 6.64 -7.25
N GLN A 79 14.90 7.31 -6.68
CA GLN A 79 16.29 6.84 -6.72
C GLN A 79 16.64 5.80 -5.65
N HIS A 80 15.91 5.71 -4.53
CA HIS A 80 16.28 4.82 -3.41
C HIS A 80 15.69 3.41 -3.57
N PRO A 81 16.50 2.36 -3.83
CA PRO A 81 15.98 1.02 -4.14
C PRO A 81 15.24 0.34 -2.99
N ASP A 82 15.64 0.61 -1.74
CA ASP A 82 15.04 -0.02 -0.56
C ASP A 82 13.56 0.33 -0.40
N LEU A 83 13.16 1.52 -0.85
CA LEU A 83 11.76 1.97 -0.87
C LEU A 83 10.84 1.10 -1.73
N ARG A 84 11.43 0.33 -2.66
CA ARG A 84 10.71 -0.60 -3.55
C ARG A 84 10.72 -2.03 -3.03
N ARG A 85 11.55 -2.34 -2.04
CA ARG A 85 11.79 -3.72 -1.56
C ARG A 85 11.15 -3.99 -0.21
N SER A 86 11.03 -2.96 0.62
CA SER A 86 10.63 -3.08 2.01
C SER A 86 9.26 -2.48 2.29
N MET A 87 8.55 -3.04 3.28
CA MET A 87 7.27 -2.49 3.75
C MET A 87 7.53 -1.34 4.71
N HIS A 88 6.76 -0.26 4.57
CA HIS A 88 6.96 0.97 5.34
C HIS A 88 5.64 1.55 5.81
N VAL A 89 5.65 2.15 7.00
CA VAL A 89 4.58 3.06 7.44
C VAL A 89 5.14 4.47 7.51
N VAL A 90 4.34 5.42 7.05
CA VAL A 90 4.62 6.86 7.06
C VAL A 90 3.51 7.54 7.86
N THR A 91 3.88 8.46 8.74
CA THR A 91 2.93 9.25 9.54
C THR A 91 3.22 10.74 9.43
N THR A 92 2.23 11.58 9.75
CA THR A 92 2.35 13.05 9.66
C THR A 92 3.28 13.68 10.70
N ARG A 93 3.53 13.02 11.84
CA ARG A 93 4.67 13.33 12.72
C ARG A 93 5.88 12.64 12.11
N PRO A 94 6.65 13.32 11.24
CA PRO A 94 7.41 12.71 10.14
C PRO A 94 8.26 11.55 10.63
N ALA A 95 7.70 10.36 10.46
CA ALA A 95 8.30 9.10 10.84
C ALA A 95 7.94 8.12 9.74
N MET A 96 8.94 7.82 8.93
CA MET A 96 8.93 6.63 8.11
C MET A 96 9.71 5.55 8.86
N ARG A 97 9.11 4.38 9.01
CA ARG A 97 9.82 3.23 9.58
C ARG A 97 9.55 1.96 8.77
N PRO A 98 10.52 1.02 8.74
CA PRO A 98 10.27 -0.33 8.27
C PRO A 98 9.14 -1.01 9.06
N MET A 99 8.44 -1.92 8.38
CA MET A 99 7.40 -2.77 8.94
C MET A 99 7.75 -4.25 8.78
N THR A 100 7.41 -5.02 9.80
CA THR A 100 7.42 -6.49 9.74
C THR A 100 6.08 -7.04 9.21
N SER A 101 6.01 -8.33 8.91
CA SER A 101 4.72 -8.98 8.57
C SER A 101 3.71 -8.92 9.74
N ALA A 102 4.19 -8.98 10.98
CA ALA A 102 3.34 -8.84 12.17
C ALA A 102 2.78 -7.41 12.30
N ASP A 103 3.58 -6.39 11.96
CA ASP A 103 3.09 -5.02 11.85
C ASP A 103 1.99 -4.90 10.80
N LEU A 104 2.18 -5.52 9.63
CA LEU A 104 1.19 -5.51 8.57
C LEU A 104 -0.13 -6.14 9.03
N GLU A 105 -0.08 -7.34 9.62
CA GLU A 105 -1.28 -8.02 10.16
C GLU A 105 -2.02 -7.09 11.13
N ARG A 106 -1.32 -6.52 12.11
CA ARG A 106 -1.90 -5.63 13.11
C ARG A 106 -2.52 -4.36 12.51
N ILE A 107 -1.87 -3.78 11.50
CA ILE A 107 -2.38 -2.58 10.83
C ILE A 107 -3.64 -2.89 10.03
N LEU A 108 -3.67 -4.01 9.30
CA LEU A 108 -4.81 -4.36 8.45
C LEU A 108 -6.08 -4.72 9.24
N LEU A 109 -5.97 -5.00 10.55
CA LEU A 109 -7.11 -5.29 11.43
C LEU A 109 -7.89 -4.04 11.89
N ARG A 110 -7.48 -2.85 11.46
CA ARG A 110 -8.20 -1.60 11.77
C ARG A 110 -8.27 -0.70 10.53
N PRO A 111 -9.28 0.17 10.42
CA PRO A 111 -9.28 1.18 9.37
C PRO A 111 -8.01 2.01 9.47
N LEU A 112 -7.46 2.43 8.33
CA LEU A 112 -6.24 3.21 8.35
C LEU A 112 -6.56 4.65 8.72
N GLU A 113 -5.84 5.17 9.71
CA GLU A 113 -6.02 6.55 10.16
C GLU A 113 -5.72 7.53 9.03
N PRO A 114 -6.46 8.65 8.93
CA PRO A 114 -6.27 9.61 7.85
C PRO A 114 -4.85 10.17 7.80
N ASP A 115 -4.07 10.13 8.87
CA ASP A 115 -2.70 10.68 8.97
C ASP A 115 -1.60 9.64 8.76
N THR A 116 -1.98 8.42 8.37
CA THR A 116 -1.09 7.28 8.19
C THR A 116 -1.15 6.81 6.74
N ALA A 117 0.00 6.48 6.16
CA ALA A 117 0.11 5.84 4.86
C ALA A 117 0.98 4.59 4.99
N VAL A 118 0.59 3.51 4.31
CA VAL A 118 1.33 2.23 4.33
C VAL A 118 1.81 1.93 2.92
N VAL A 119 3.03 1.45 2.79
CA VAL A 119 3.62 1.03 1.51
C VAL A 119 3.94 -0.45 1.62
N VAL A 120 3.38 -1.26 0.72
CA VAL A 120 3.57 -2.71 0.70
C VAL A 120 3.99 -3.17 -0.71
N PRO A 121 5.28 -3.51 -0.90
CA PRO A 121 5.72 -4.15 -2.14
C PRO A 121 5.26 -5.59 -2.21
N LEU A 122 4.27 -5.88 -3.07
CA LEU A 122 3.80 -7.24 -3.32
C LEU A 122 4.81 -8.01 -4.19
N ARG A 123 5.46 -7.31 -5.13
CA ARG A 123 6.57 -7.81 -5.95
C ARG A 123 7.82 -6.93 -5.71
N PRO A 124 8.60 -7.22 -4.66
CA PRO A 124 9.73 -6.39 -4.24
C PRO A 124 10.67 -6.02 -5.39
N GLY A 125 11.03 -4.74 -5.48
CA GLY A 125 11.99 -4.21 -6.44
C GLY A 125 11.43 -3.91 -7.84
N ARG A 126 10.20 -4.33 -8.15
CA ARG A 126 9.63 -4.19 -9.50
C ARG A 126 9.14 -2.78 -9.82
N LYS A 127 8.38 -2.14 -8.91
CA LYS A 127 7.77 -0.81 -9.12
C LYS A 127 8.18 0.18 -8.06
N HIS A 128 8.07 1.48 -8.38
CA HIS A 128 8.20 2.56 -7.41
C HIS A 128 6.85 2.77 -6.72
N ILE A 129 6.74 2.44 -5.44
CA ILE A 129 5.43 2.39 -4.77
C ILE A 129 5.18 3.64 -3.93
N LEU A 130 6.19 4.11 -3.19
CA LEU A 130 6.08 5.31 -2.35
C LEU A 130 5.53 6.54 -3.10
N PRO A 131 5.89 6.80 -4.39
CA PRO A 131 5.29 7.90 -5.14
C PRO A 131 3.77 7.84 -5.35
N HIS A 132 3.15 6.66 -5.21
CA HIS A 132 1.70 6.49 -5.31
C HIS A 132 0.99 6.55 -3.95
N ALA A 133 1.73 6.62 -2.84
CA ALA A 133 1.17 6.59 -1.51
C ALA A 133 0.31 7.83 -1.21
N ARG A 134 -0.82 7.60 -0.55
CA ARG A 134 -1.77 8.62 -0.11
C ARG A 134 -2.10 8.39 1.36
N TRP A 135 -2.33 9.49 2.05
CA TRP A 135 -2.79 9.49 3.43
C TRP A 135 -4.13 8.75 3.57
N GLY A 136 -4.27 7.94 4.62
CA GLY A 136 -5.43 7.07 4.83
C GLY A 136 -5.50 5.87 3.87
N GLY A 137 -4.43 5.59 3.12
CA GLY A 137 -4.38 4.51 2.14
C GLY A 137 -3.17 3.59 2.24
N ILE A 138 -3.28 2.44 1.57
CA ILE A 138 -2.23 1.44 1.43
C ILE A 138 -1.76 1.43 -0.01
N ALA A 139 -0.56 1.93 -0.24
CA ALA A 139 0.12 1.89 -1.52
C ALA A 139 0.62 0.48 -1.82
N VAL A 140 0.16 -0.09 -2.92
CA VAL A 140 0.60 -1.38 -3.45
C VAL A 140 0.88 -1.23 -4.92
N GLU A 141 2.10 -1.54 -5.33
CA GLU A 141 2.55 -1.41 -6.72
C GLU A 141 2.33 0.03 -7.27
N ASP A 142 1.36 0.24 -8.15
CA ASP A 142 1.00 1.51 -8.80
C ASP A 142 -0.35 2.07 -8.35
N THR A 143 -0.98 1.47 -7.34
CA THR A 143 -2.25 1.95 -6.77
C THR A 143 -2.13 2.30 -5.30
N CYS A 144 -3.13 3.02 -4.80
CA CYS A 144 -3.33 3.25 -3.38
C CYS A 144 -4.75 2.83 -3.01
N LEU A 145 -4.85 1.74 -2.26
CA LEU A 145 -6.12 1.17 -1.80
C LEU A 145 -6.63 2.00 -0.62
N PRO A 146 -7.90 2.41 -0.58
CA PRO A 146 -8.52 2.84 0.67
C PRO A 146 -8.53 1.64 1.64
N TRP A 147 -8.42 1.90 2.94
CA TRP A 147 -8.50 0.84 3.96
C TRP A 147 -9.57 1.16 4.99
N THR A 148 -10.80 0.80 4.64
CA THR A 148 -12.02 1.14 5.38
C THR A 148 -12.45 0.01 6.31
N THR A 149 -13.50 0.24 7.10
CA THR A 149 -14.16 -0.79 7.91
C THR A 149 -14.61 -2.00 7.08
N ARG A 150 -14.99 -1.81 5.81
CA ARG A 150 -15.36 -2.91 4.91
C ARG A 150 -14.17 -3.81 4.59
N ASP A 151 -13.01 -3.22 4.32
CA ASP A 151 -11.77 -3.93 4.03
C ASP A 151 -11.29 -4.71 5.25
N VAL A 152 -11.39 -4.11 6.43
CA VAL A 152 -11.10 -4.76 7.72
C VAL A 152 -12.04 -5.94 7.96
N ALA A 153 -13.34 -5.78 7.69
CA ALA A 153 -14.31 -6.85 7.84
C ALA A 153 -14.01 -8.04 6.91
N ALA A 154 -13.56 -7.76 5.68
CA ALA A 154 -13.20 -8.77 4.70
C ALA A 154 -11.86 -9.45 5.03
N VAL A 155 -10.82 -8.72 5.45
CA VAL A 155 -9.54 -9.34 5.87
C VAL A 155 -9.72 -10.18 7.14
N THR A 156 -10.60 -9.75 8.04
CA THR A 156 -10.94 -10.52 9.26
C THR A 156 -11.69 -11.79 8.89
N ALA A 157 -12.64 -11.73 7.95
CA ALA A 157 -13.31 -12.91 7.41
C ALA A 157 -12.30 -13.88 6.76
N MET A 158 -11.38 -13.37 5.93
CA MET A 158 -10.31 -14.16 5.33
C MET A 158 -9.47 -14.86 6.41
N ARG A 159 -9.05 -14.14 7.46
CA ARG A 159 -8.29 -14.71 8.58
C ARG A 159 -9.05 -15.84 9.28
N ARG A 160 -10.35 -15.65 9.57
CA ARG A 160 -11.20 -16.67 10.21
C ARG A 160 -11.36 -17.91 9.33
N LEU A 161 -11.61 -17.74 8.04
CA LEU A 161 -11.71 -18.85 7.09
C LEU A 161 -10.37 -19.61 6.99
N ARG A 162 -9.24 -18.91 6.93
CA ARG A 162 -7.93 -19.57 6.92
C ARG A 162 -7.66 -20.36 8.20
N ALA A 163 -8.08 -19.85 9.36
CA ALA A 163 -7.99 -20.58 10.63
C ALA A 163 -8.89 -21.84 10.68
N LEU A 164 -9.89 -21.93 9.80
CA LEU A 164 -10.73 -23.11 9.60
C LEU A 164 -10.17 -24.11 8.57
N GLY A 165 -8.99 -23.83 8.01
CA GLY A 165 -8.32 -24.72 7.05
C GLY A 165 -8.60 -24.41 5.58
N PHE A 166 -9.35 -23.35 5.26
CA PHE A 166 -9.51 -22.93 3.87
C PHE A 166 -8.19 -22.35 3.31
N GLY A 167 -7.61 -23.06 2.35
CA GLY A 167 -6.38 -22.62 1.68
C GLY A 167 -6.58 -21.40 0.77
N ALA A 168 -5.49 -20.72 0.41
CA ALA A 168 -5.55 -19.50 -0.41
C ALA A 168 -6.29 -19.68 -1.75
N ARG A 169 -6.08 -20.82 -2.43
CA ARG A 169 -6.80 -21.17 -3.66
C ARG A 169 -8.28 -21.44 -3.43
N MET A 170 -8.66 -22.03 -2.30
CA MET A 170 -10.06 -22.30 -1.99
C MET A 170 -10.86 -21.02 -1.81
N LEU A 171 -10.24 -19.99 -1.22
CA LEU A 171 -10.92 -18.71 -0.97
C LEU A 171 -11.28 -17.94 -2.24
N THR A 172 -10.63 -18.23 -3.37
CA THR A 172 -10.98 -17.64 -4.68
C THR A 172 -12.21 -18.29 -5.30
N GLU A 173 -12.64 -19.45 -4.80
CA GLU A 173 -13.80 -20.15 -5.34
C GLU A 173 -15.11 -19.40 -5.01
N PRO A 174 -16.09 -19.36 -5.93
CA PRO A 174 -17.37 -18.68 -5.69
C PRO A 174 -18.13 -19.21 -4.47
N ALA A 175 -17.98 -20.51 -4.16
CA ALA A 175 -18.62 -21.18 -3.04
C ALA A 175 -17.58 -21.88 -2.15
N ALA A 176 -17.92 -22.05 -0.87
CA ALA A 176 -17.07 -22.75 0.10
C ALA A 176 -16.90 -24.23 -0.31
N PRO A 177 -15.66 -24.72 -0.54
CA PRO A 177 -15.46 -26.11 -0.93
C PRO A 177 -15.96 -27.09 0.12
N TYR A 178 -16.88 -27.98 -0.29
CA TYR A 178 -17.50 -28.97 0.57
C TYR A 178 -16.51 -29.84 1.38
N PRO A 179 -15.36 -30.30 0.82
CA PRO A 179 -14.44 -31.15 1.58
C PRO A 179 -13.93 -30.52 2.88
N VAL A 180 -13.67 -29.21 2.89
CA VAL A 180 -13.24 -28.50 4.11
C VAL A 180 -14.47 -28.22 5.00
N LEU A 181 -15.57 -27.78 4.39
CA LEU A 181 -16.82 -27.47 5.09
C LEU A 181 -17.35 -28.68 5.90
N ALA A 182 -17.23 -29.89 5.36
CA ALA A 182 -17.66 -31.13 6.01
C ALA A 182 -16.88 -31.46 7.30
N THR A 183 -15.68 -30.90 7.49
CA THR A 183 -14.89 -31.05 8.72
C THR A 183 -15.27 -30.04 9.80
N ILE A 184 -16.11 -29.06 9.46
CA ILE A 184 -16.56 -27.99 10.36
C ILE A 184 -17.93 -28.35 10.92
N ALA A 185 -18.11 -28.21 12.24
CA ALA A 185 -19.39 -28.45 12.90
C ALA A 185 -20.54 -27.67 12.22
N PRO A 186 -21.67 -28.31 11.85
CA PRO A 186 -22.77 -27.69 11.09
C PRO A 186 -23.29 -26.37 11.68
N ARG A 187 -23.32 -26.26 13.01
CA ARG A 187 -23.71 -25.02 13.72
C ARG A 187 -22.87 -23.79 13.36
N ARG A 188 -21.66 -23.97 12.80
CA ARG A 188 -20.75 -22.89 12.39
C ARG A 188 -20.91 -22.50 10.93
N TRP A 189 -21.62 -23.29 10.12
CA TRP A 189 -21.76 -23.04 8.68
C TRP A 189 -22.36 -21.66 8.35
N PRO A 190 -23.38 -21.14 9.06
CA PRO A 190 -23.88 -19.79 8.80
C PRO A 190 -22.80 -18.71 8.91
N ALA A 191 -21.89 -18.83 9.88
CA ALA A 191 -20.78 -17.89 10.03
C ALA A 191 -19.74 -18.05 8.91
N VAL A 192 -19.49 -19.28 8.46
CA VAL A 192 -18.61 -19.54 7.30
C VAL A 192 -19.16 -18.90 6.04
N PHE A 193 -20.45 -19.05 5.75
CA PHE A 193 -21.07 -18.45 4.57
C PHE A 193 -21.08 -16.92 4.65
N ALA A 194 -21.40 -16.35 5.81
CA ALA A 194 -21.32 -14.91 6.00
C ALA A 194 -19.90 -14.34 5.79
N ASP A 195 -18.87 -15.08 6.23
CA ASP A 195 -17.47 -14.71 5.96
C ASP A 195 -17.10 -14.91 4.47
N TRP A 196 -17.65 -15.94 3.81
CA TRP A 196 -17.43 -16.21 2.39
C TRP A 196 -17.99 -15.11 1.50
N ASP A 197 -19.18 -14.60 1.84
CA ASP A 197 -19.87 -13.52 1.12
C ASP A 197 -19.13 -12.20 1.26
N ARG A 198 -18.51 -11.93 2.41
CA ARG A 198 -17.67 -10.74 2.62
C ARG A 198 -16.47 -10.69 1.68
N LEU A 199 -15.97 -11.84 1.22
CA LEU A 199 -14.86 -11.93 0.27
C LEU A 199 -15.29 -11.75 -1.19
N ALA A 200 -16.58 -11.95 -1.51
CA ALA A 200 -17.06 -11.96 -2.89
C ALA A 200 -16.70 -10.70 -3.69
N PRO A 201 -16.86 -9.47 -3.15
CA PRO A 201 -16.49 -8.25 -3.87
C PRO A 201 -15.00 -8.15 -4.18
N TYR A 202 -14.15 -8.85 -3.43
CA TYR A 202 -12.70 -8.68 -3.45
C TYR A 202 -11.95 -9.74 -4.27
N ARG A 203 -12.59 -10.86 -4.63
CA ARG A 203 -11.96 -11.96 -5.39
C ARG A 203 -11.37 -11.51 -6.74
N GLN A 204 -11.93 -10.46 -7.34
CA GLN A 204 -11.47 -9.89 -8.62
C GLN A 204 -10.44 -8.76 -8.44
N PHE A 205 -10.26 -8.26 -7.22
CA PHE A 205 -9.35 -7.14 -6.92
C PHE A 205 -7.98 -7.69 -6.53
N GLY A 206 -7.18 -8.09 -7.53
CA GLY A 206 -5.91 -8.81 -7.32
C GLY A 206 -4.96 -8.18 -6.32
N GLN A 207 -4.77 -6.86 -6.35
CA GLN A 207 -3.89 -6.14 -5.41
C GLN A 207 -4.39 -6.19 -3.96
N TRP A 208 -5.70 -6.02 -3.76
CA TRP A 208 -6.31 -6.18 -2.43
C TRP A 208 -6.18 -7.63 -1.95
N TRP A 209 -6.43 -8.59 -2.86
CA TRP A 209 -6.39 -10.02 -2.55
C TRP A 209 -4.99 -10.49 -2.14
N GLU A 210 -3.97 -10.14 -2.92
CA GLU A 210 -2.57 -10.45 -2.62
C GLU A 210 -2.12 -9.82 -1.29
N LEU A 211 -2.51 -8.58 -1.02
CA LEU A 211 -2.25 -7.89 0.25
C LEU A 211 -2.90 -8.62 1.43
N ALA A 212 -4.19 -8.96 1.31
CA ALA A 212 -4.95 -9.67 2.33
C ALA A 212 -4.37 -11.08 2.59
N LEU A 213 -3.99 -11.80 1.53
CA LEU A 213 -3.34 -13.10 1.66
C LEU A 213 -2.00 -13.01 2.41
N ARG A 214 -1.19 -11.99 2.11
CA ARG A 214 0.10 -11.75 2.78
C ARG A 214 -0.07 -11.43 4.26
N ALA A 215 -1.09 -10.67 4.62
CA ALA A 215 -1.38 -10.31 6.01
C ALA A 215 -2.06 -11.41 6.82
N THR A 216 -2.68 -12.40 6.16
CA THR A 216 -3.40 -13.50 6.82
C THR A 216 -2.65 -14.84 6.78
N VAL A 217 -1.38 -14.83 6.36
CA VAL A 217 -0.51 -16.00 6.52
C VAL A 217 -0.34 -16.27 8.01
N SER A 218 -1.06 -17.26 8.52
CA SER A 218 -0.87 -17.73 9.88
C SER A 218 0.55 -18.30 10.01
N ALA A 219 1.26 -17.94 11.09
CA ALA A 219 2.56 -18.55 11.45
C ALA A 219 2.47 -20.08 11.67
N SER A 220 1.26 -20.65 11.67
CA SER A 220 0.95 -22.07 11.84
C SER A 220 1.38 -22.99 10.68
N ALA A 221 2.10 -22.49 9.68
CA ALA A 221 2.73 -23.32 8.64
C ALA A 221 4.23 -23.60 8.91
N LYS A 222 4.73 -23.31 10.12
CA LYS A 222 6.00 -23.86 10.62
C LYS A 222 5.73 -25.01 11.58
N GLY A 223 5.26 -26.12 11.02
CA GLY A 223 5.26 -27.42 11.66
C GLY A 223 5.77 -28.43 10.64
N THR A 224 6.82 -29.18 11.00
CA THR A 224 7.44 -30.31 10.28
C THR A 224 8.16 -30.01 8.96
N LYS A 225 9.47 -29.81 9.05
CA LYS A 225 10.42 -30.88 8.69
C LYS A 225 11.51 -30.96 9.75
#